data_AF-A0AAD9NMY2-F1
#
_entry.id   AF-A0AAD9NMY2-F1
#
_cell.length_a   1.000
_cell.length_b   1.000
_cell.length_c   1.000
_cell.angle_alpha   90.00
_cell.angle_beta   90.00
_cell.angle_gamma   90.00
#
_symmetry.space_group_name_H-M   'P 1'
#
loop_
_entity.id
_entity.type
_entity.pdbx_description
1 polymer ?
#
loop_
_entity_poly.entity_id
_entity_poly.type
_entity_poly.pdbx_seq_one_letter_code
_entity_poly.pdbx_strand_id
1 'polypeptide(L)'
;MDVFEKRIMRRKRPVLSDTLDFTDVSQQLYREHGLLTSDMFAEIEEEPTDFGKMFKFLQLVAQRKHDSFEPMRQILVELGHKWLADEMRADVMAERGDLEIEEYVYREAGSLVHQHFGGSKRVSEVDKKEFQMLIARRYQAAKEACHSQLYTEQRKLAAVMEEKRQLNRKLKHMLEKLTTFQRVQKARLTGLAHDLDTPSDLIRGDNDPDCSKVDYSGQLEETLEAMLATVSSLLLQKENMSDERRRCIQLLDVPPAVAGHMDVVLEDALERATHDIVKSKRDAKLSDRLAQALESRMRQLTVDADRRLMGMEQETQRTKSELRRAEEKARKLEAELVTTQQRAGETEDELQRWRVRCDLLEKSRRLGYYHPGWYDKLYDVTGIPYDRKKADSPRYVSLHDFARPPAERKATWATTRGSRGARGGQKKQRPSTADSRRSTASTTAATRRSFTYNSSSNCGV
;
A
#
# COMPACT_ATOMS: atom_id res chain seq x y z
N MET A 1 27.66 -13.33 -16.42
CA MET A 1 27.60 -12.31 -15.35
C MET A 1 28.93 -11.58 -15.29
N ASP A 2 28.90 -10.26 -15.29
CA ASP A 2 30.08 -9.42 -15.08
C ASP A 2 30.50 -9.34 -13.60
N VAL A 3 31.57 -8.59 -13.30
CA VAL A 3 32.10 -8.44 -11.93
C VAL A 3 31.11 -7.68 -11.02
N PHE A 4 30.37 -6.72 -11.58
CA PHE A 4 29.43 -5.88 -10.84
C PHE A 4 28.18 -6.66 -10.45
N GLU A 5 27.58 -7.38 -11.39
CA GLU A 5 26.44 -8.29 -11.19
C GLU A 5 26.77 -9.36 -10.15
N LYS A 6 27.98 -9.95 -10.21
CA LYS A 6 28.43 -10.91 -9.19
C LYS A 6 28.53 -10.29 -7.80
N ARG A 7 29.00 -9.05 -7.70
CA ARG A 7 29.07 -8.31 -6.44
C ARG A 7 27.67 -8.01 -5.90
N ILE A 8 26.75 -7.58 -6.76
CA ILE A 8 25.34 -7.34 -6.39
C ILE A 8 24.66 -8.63 -5.94
N MET A 9 24.79 -9.72 -6.69
CA MET A 9 24.25 -11.04 -6.30
C MET A 9 24.79 -11.48 -4.93
N ARG A 10 26.10 -11.34 -4.68
CA ARG A 10 26.68 -11.69 -3.36
C ARG A 10 26.15 -10.82 -2.22
N ARG A 11 25.97 -9.51 -2.48
CA ARG A 11 25.45 -8.54 -1.50
C ARG A 11 23.98 -8.76 -1.20
N LYS A 12 23.18 -9.05 -2.22
CA LYS A 12 21.72 -9.25 -2.13
C LYS A 12 21.33 -10.69 -1.80
N ARG A 13 22.27 -11.63 -1.81
CA ARG A 13 22.04 -13.04 -1.51
C ARG A 13 21.23 -13.29 -0.24
N PRO A 14 21.49 -12.65 0.93
CA PRO A 14 20.66 -12.87 2.12
C PRO A 14 19.20 -12.49 1.91
N VAL A 15 18.95 -11.33 1.30
CA VAL A 15 17.60 -10.86 0.98
C VAL A 15 16.93 -11.80 -0.02
N LEU A 16 17.66 -12.23 -1.05
CA LEU A 16 17.17 -13.16 -2.06
C LEU A 16 16.79 -14.51 -1.44
N SER A 17 17.61 -15.03 -0.51
CA SER A 17 17.32 -16.28 0.20
C SER A 17 16.16 -16.18 1.19
N ASP A 18 15.84 -14.97 1.67
CA ASP A 18 14.66 -14.73 2.52
C ASP A 18 13.38 -14.56 1.67
N THR A 19 13.50 -14.06 0.44
CA THR A 19 12.36 -13.79 -0.45
C THR A 19 11.98 -14.96 -1.37
N LEU A 20 12.94 -15.83 -1.69
CA LEU A 20 12.75 -16.91 -2.65
C LEU A 20 12.73 -18.27 -1.96
N ASP A 21 11.84 -19.13 -2.44
CA ASP A 21 11.65 -20.46 -1.89
C ASP A 21 12.27 -21.52 -2.80
N PHE A 22 12.81 -22.60 -2.23
CA PHE A 22 13.37 -23.71 -3.01
C PHE A 22 12.40 -24.89 -3.18
N THR A 23 11.12 -24.58 -3.42
CA THR A 23 10.04 -25.57 -3.65
C THR A 23 10.10 -26.18 -5.05
N ASP A 24 9.45 -27.33 -5.27
CA ASP A 24 9.45 -28.02 -6.58
C ASP A 24 8.97 -27.12 -7.73
N VAL A 25 7.98 -26.26 -7.46
CA VAL A 25 7.46 -25.28 -8.43
C VAL A 25 8.53 -24.25 -8.80
N SER A 26 9.23 -23.71 -7.79
CA SER A 26 10.30 -22.73 -7.99
C SER A 26 11.52 -23.36 -8.67
N GLN A 27 11.85 -24.61 -8.33
CA GLN A 27 12.91 -25.36 -8.99
C GLN A 27 12.64 -25.59 -10.47
N GLN A 28 11.39 -25.90 -10.84
CA GLN A 28 11.00 -26.00 -12.24
C GLN A 28 11.21 -24.67 -12.96
N LEU A 29 10.78 -23.57 -12.35
CA LEU A 29 11.00 -22.22 -12.88
C LEU A 29 12.49 -21.91 -13.06
N TYR A 30 13.33 -22.28 -12.08
CA TYR A 30 14.79 -22.10 -12.18
C TYR A 30 15.41 -22.94 -13.31
N ARG A 31 14.86 -24.13 -13.60
CA ARG A 31 15.29 -24.97 -14.74
C ARG A 31 14.84 -24.38 -16.07
N GLU A 32 13.62 -23.89 -16.16
CA GLU A 32 13.05 -23.26 -17.37
C GLU A 32 13.86 -22.03 -17.79
N HIS A 33 14.31 -21.21 -16.84
CA HIS A 33 15.21 -20.08 -17.07
C HIS A 33 16.69 -20.46 -17.17
N GLY A 34 17.01 -21.76 -17.19
CA GLY A 34 18.37 -22.28 -17.35
C GLY A 34 19.31 -22.01 -16.16
N LEU A 35 18.81 -21.57 -15.02
CA LEU A 35 19.59 -21.25 -13.82
C LEU A 35 19.95 -22.48 -12.99
N LEU A 36 19.09 -23.50 -12.97
CA LEU A 36 19.29 -24.74 -12.23
C LEU A 36 19.61 -25.90 -13.19
N THR A 37 20.79 -26.50 -13.06
CA THR A 37 21.18 -27.72 -13.78
C THR A 37 21.13 -28.94 -12.86
N SER A 38 21.05 -30.14 -13.44
CA SER A 38 21.02 -31.40 -12.70
C SER A 38 22.22 -31.56 -11.76
N ASP A 39 23.42 -31.16 -12.20
CA ASP A 39 24.64 -31.23 -11.38
C ASP A 39 24.57 -30.29 -10.17
N MET A 40 24.01 -29.09 -10.34
CA MET A 40 23.83 -28.12 -9.25
C MET A 40 22.77 -28.62 -8.26
N PHE A 41 21.73 -29.28 -8.77
CA PHE A 41 20.65 -29.80 -7.93
C PHE A 41 21.18 -30.82 -6.90
N ALA A 42 22.05 -31.73 -7.31
CA ALA A 42 22.68 -32.69 -6.40
C ALA A 42 23.47 -32.00 -5.28
N GLU A 43 24.25 -30.96 -5.60
CA GLU A 43 25.03 -30.19 -4.60
C GLU A 43 24.14 -29.35 -3.67
N ILE A 44 22.97 -28.90 -4.16
CA ILE A 44 22.02 -28.11 -3.36
C ILE A 44 21.25 -29.03 -2.39
N GLU A 45 20.88 -30.24 -2.80
CA GLU A 45 20.14 -31.18 -1.95
C GLU A 45 20.90 -31.65 -0.71
N GLU A 46 22.23 -31.53 -0.69
CA GLU A 46 23.04 -31.79 0.50
C GLU A 46 22.74 -30.82 1.67
N GLU A 47 22.15 -29.66 1.39
CA GLU A 47 21.81 -28.67 2.41
C GLU A 47 20.53 -29.07 3.18
N PRO A 48 20.56 -29.05 4.53
CA PRO A 48 19.49 -29.59 5.36
C PRO A 48 18.24 -28.69 5.47
N THR A 49 18.34 -27.42 5.06
CA THR A 49 17.28 -26.42 5.23
C THR A 49 16.94 -25.75 3.90
N ASP A 50 15.69 -25.36 3.70
CA ASP A 50 15.27 -24.68 2.46
C ASP A 50 15.99 -23.35 2.26
N PHE A 51 16.25 -22.62 3.36
CA PHE A 51 17.10 -21.44 3.35
C PHE A 51 18.53 -21.77 2.90
N GLY A 52 19.13 -22.83 3.43
CA GLY A 52 20.47 -23.30 3.03
C GLY A 52 20.51 -23.71 1.56
N LYS A 53 19.49 -24.44 1.08
CA LYS A 53 19.33 -24.82 -0.32
C LYS A 53 19.26 -23.59 -1.24
N MET A 54 18.44 -22.61 -0.89
CA MET A 54 18.33 -21.36 -1.65
C MET A 54 19.64 -20.56 -1.61
N PHE A 55 20.27 -20.45 -0.45
CA PHE A 55 21.53 -19.73 -0.27
C PHE A 55 22.66 -20.35 -1.11
N LYS A 56 22.73 -21.68 -1.14
CA LYS A 56 23.66 -22.47 -1.95
C LYS A 56 23.36 -22.33 -3.44
N PHE A 57 22.09 -22.40 -3.84
CA PHE A 57 21.66 -22.14 -5.22
C PHE A 57 22.14 -20.77 -5.71
N LEU A 58 21.85 -19.70 -4.97
CA LEU A 58 22.26 -18.34 -5.33
C LEU A 58 23.79 -18.18 -5.40
N GLN A 59 24.52 -18.88 -4.54
CA GLN A 59 25.97 -18.93 -4.60
C GLN A 59 26.47 -19.57 -5.89
N LEU A 60 25.92 -20.73 -6.27
CA LEU A 60 26.31 -21.45 -7.49
C LEU A 60 25.93 -20.65 -8.74
N VAL A 61 24.74 -20.04 -8.77
CA VAL A 61 24.30 -19.14 -9.86
C VAL A 61 25.30 -18.00 -10.07
N ALA A 62 25.75 -17.34 -8.99
CA ALA A 62 26.71 -16.24 -9.08
C ALA A 62 28.13 -16.68 -9.53
N GLN A 63 28.46 -17.97 -9.43
CA GLN A 63 29.75 -18.52 -9.85
C GLN A 63 29.77 -18.94 -11.32
N ARG A 64 28.61 -19.07 -11.97
CA ARG A 64 28.54 -19.49 -13.38
C ARG A 64 29.25 -18.48 -14.29
N LYS A 65 29.80 -19.01 -15.38
CA LYS A 65 30.40 -18.21 -16.46
C LYS A 65 29.34 -17.59 -17.37
N HIS A 66 28.18 -18.24 -17.51
CA HIS A 66 27.06 -17.74 -18.31
C HIS A 66 26.40 -16.50 -17.70
N ASP A 67 25.63 -15.79 -18.52
CA ASP A 67 24.87 -14.63 -18.06
C ASP A 67 23.60 -15.05 -17.33
N SER A 68 23.73 -15.21 -16.01
CA SER A 68 22.66 -15.64 -15.12
C SER A 68 21.97 -14.48 -14.40
N PHE A 69 22.40 -13.24 -14.59
CA PHE A 69 21.83 -12.09 -13.87
C PHE A 69 20.45 -11.72 -14.41
N GLU A 70 20.29 -11.59 -15.73
CA GLU A 70 19.01 -11.22 -16.32
C GLU A 70 17.92 -12.30 -16.14
N PRO A 71 18.20 -13.60 -16.34
CA PRO A 71 17.23 -14.65 -16.03
C PRO A 71 16.81 -14.64 -14.55
N MET A 72 17.75 -14.36 -13.63
CA MET A 72 17.42 -14.24 -12.20
C MET A 72 16.48 -13.06 -11.92
N ARG A 73 16.70 -11.93 -12.58
CA ARG A 73 15.80 -10.77 -12.50
C ARG A 73 14.43 -11.07 -13.07
N GLN A 74 14.36 -11.81 -14.18
CA GLN A 74 13.09 -12.19 -14.79
C GLN A 74 12.28 -13.11 -13.88
N ILE A 75 12.92 -14.10 -13.25
CA ILE A 75 12.28 -14.96 -12.24
C ILE A 75 11.73 -14.13 -11.07
N LEU A 76 12.47 -13.14 -10.58
CA LEU A 76 11.98 -12.25 -9.53
C LEU A 76 10.71 -11.49 -9.96
N VAL A 77 10.61 -11.07 -11.22
CA VAL A 77 9.40 -10.40 -11.74
C VAL A 77 8.24 -11.39 -11.82
N GLU A 78 8.47 -12.60 -12.33
CA GLU A 78 7.45 -13.66 -12.47
C GLU A 78 6.90 -14.11 -11.11
N LEU A 79 7.73 -14.14 -10.07
CA LEU A 79 7.34 -14.42 -8.69
C LEU A 79 6.71 -13.21 -7.97
N GLY A 80 6.53 -12.07 -8.65
CA GLY A 80 5.89 -10.87 -8.08
C GLY A 80 6.83 -9.96 -7.28
N HIS A 81 8.12 -10.28 -7.21
CA HIS A 81 9.18 -9.48 -6.57
C HIS A 81 9.83 -8.48 -7.52
N LYS A 82 9.01 -7.80 -8.35
CA LYS A 82 9.49 -6.81 -9.34
C LYS A 82 10.36 -5.72 -8.71
N TRP A 83 10.00 -5.27 -7.51
CA TRP A 83 10.76 -4.22 -6.80
C TRP A 83 12.22 -4.63 -6.55
N LEU A 84 12.49 -5.89 -6.21
CA LEU A 84 13.83 -6.39 -5.94
C LEU A 84 14.61 -6.57 -7.24
N ALA A 85 13.93 -7.00 -8.31
CA ALA A 85 14.51 -7.08 -9.65
C ALA A 85 14.95 -5.70 -10.17
N ASP A 86 14.11 -4.68 -9.95
CA ASP A 86 14.40 -3.29 -10.33
C ASP A 86 15.51 -2.69 -9.45
N GLU A 87 15.51 -2.97 -8.14
CA GLU A 87 16.56 -2.54 -7.22
C GLU A 87 17.92 -3.15 -7.61
N MET A 88 17.97 -4.44 -7.92
CA MET A 88 19.19 -5.10 -8.38
C MET A 88 19.72 -4.51 -9.69
N ARG A 89 18.82 -4.14 -10.62
CA ARG A 89 19.20 -3.46 -11.85
C ARG A 89 19.83 -2.11 -11.56
N ALA A 90 19.17 -1.30 -10.74
CA ALA A 90 19.65 0.03 -10.40
C ALA A 90 20.98 -0.04 -9.63
N ASP A 91 21.15 -1.02 -8.76
CA ASP A 91 22.40 -1.32 -8.06
C ASP A 91 23.55 -1.64 -9.04
N VAL A 92 23.30 -2.43 -10.10
CA VAL A 92 24.29 -2.70 -11.14
C VAL A 92 24.62 -1.45 -11.95
N MET A 93 23.61 -0.67 -12.35
CA MET A 93 23.83 0.60 -13.07
C MET A 93 24.64 1.60 -12.22
N ALA A 94 24.34 1.64 -10.92
CA ALA A 94 25.07 2.46 -9.97
C ALA A 94 26.54 2.04 -9.82
N GLU A 95 26.83 0.73 -9.76
CA GLU A 95 28.21 0.22 -9.71
C GLU A 95 28.97 0.44 -11.03
N ARG A 96 28.29 0.34 -12.17
CA ARG A 96 28.85 0.66 -13.50
C ARG A 96 29.11 2.15 -13.70
N GLY A 97 28.42 3.01 -12.93
CA GLY A 97 28.49 4.46 -13.08
C GLY A 97 27.55 5.01 -14.15
N ASP A 98 26.61 4.19 -14.62
CA ASP A 98 25.60 4.56 -15.62
C ASP A 98 24.38 5.28 -15.00
N LEU A 99 24.36 5.41 -13.67
CA LEU A 99 23.30 6.11 -12.94
C LEU A 99 23.66 7.59 -12.75
N GLU A 100 22.94 8.48 -13.43
CA GLU A 100 23.08 9.92 -13.25
C GLU A 100 22.46 10.34 -11.91
N ILE A 101 23.32 10.76 -10.98
CA ILE A 101 22.88 11.21 -9.66
C ILE A 101 22.52 12.69 -9.75
N GLU A 102 21.28 13.01 -9.42
CA GLU A 102 20.84 14.40 -9.39
C GLU A 102 21.54 15.19 -8.28
N GLU A 103 21.86 16.46 -8.56
CA GLU A 103 22.67 17.29 -7.66
C GLU A 103 22.04 17.44 -6.27
N TYR A 104 20.71 17.55 -6.18
CA TYR A 104 20.04 17.63 -4.89
C TYR A 104 20.15 16.32 -4.09
N VAL A 105 20.09 15.16 -4.75
CA VAL A 105 20.25 13.84 -4.11
C VAL A 105 21.66 13.70 -3.55
N TYR A 106 22.65 14.17 -4.31
CA TYR A 106 24.04 14.19 -3.88
C TYR A 106 24.26 15.09 -2.65
N ARG A 107 23.61 16.27 -2.62
CA ARG A 107 23.67 17.20 -1.47
C ARG A 107 22.96 16.65 -0.23
N GLU A 108 21.81 16.01 -0.42
CA GLU A 108 21.04 15.39 0.67
C GLU A 108 21.82 14.22 1.30
N ALA A 109 22.39 13.35 0.47
CA ALA A 109 23.29 12.28 0.91
C ALA A 109 24.51 12.83 1.67
N GLY A 110 25.09 13.94 1.19
CA GLY A 110 26.21 14.60 1.88
C GLY A 110 25.81 15.14 3.25
N SER A 111 24.61 15.69 3.36
CA SER A 111 24.06 16.20 4.62
C SER A 111 23.84 15.07 5.62
N LEU A 112 23.35 13.91 5.18
CA LEU A 112 23.20 12.71 6.01
C LEU A 112 24.55 12.18 6.50
N VAL A 113 25.55 12.07 5.61
CA VAL A 113 26.90 11.64 6.02
C VAL A 113 27.51 12.62 7.01
N HIS A 114 27.36 13.92 6.79
CA HIS A 114 27.87 14.93 7.73
C HIS A 114 27.15 14.86 9.08
N GLN A 115 25.83 14.64 9.11
CA GLN A 115 25.08 14.48 10.35
C GLN A 115 25.55 13.27 11.17
N HIS A 116 25.85 12.14 10.52
CA HIS A 116 26.23 10.91 11.21
C HIS A 116 27.74 10.79 11.47
N PHE A 117 28.58 11.35 10.61
CA PHE A 117 30.04 11.17 10.64
C PHE A 117 30.85 12.47 10.65
N GLY A 118 30.21 13.65 10.62
CA GLY A 118 30.89 14.94 10.52
C GLY A 118 31.85 15.23 11.66
N GLY A 119 31.48 14.87 12.90
CA GLY A 119 32.35 14.98 14.07
C GLY A 119 33.30 13.79 14.31
N SER A 120 33.16 12.71 13.52
CA SER A 120 33.94 11.49 13.73
C SER A 120 35.32 11.60 13.10
N LYS A 121 36.36 11.41 13.93
CA LYS A 121 37.74 11.18 13.48
C LYS A 121 38.03 9.72 13.13
N ARG A 122 37.10 8.81 13.43
CA ARG A 122 37.27 7.36 13.18
C ARG A 122 37.03 6.97 11.73
N VAL A 123 36.34 7.82 10.97
CA VAL A 123 36.01 7.61 9.56
C VAL A 123 36.80 8.63 8.76
N SER A 124 37.59 8.18 7.78
CA SER A 124 38.39 9.09 6.98
C SER A 124 37.49 9.95 6.07
N GLU A 125 37.99 11.11 5.64
CA GLU A 125 37.25 11.95 4.67
C GLU A 125 37.04 11.24 3.33
N VAL A 126 37.90 10.28 2.98
CA VAL A 126 37.74 9.42 1.80
C VAL A 126 36.53 8.50 1.99
N ASP A 127 36.44 7.81 3.13
CA ASP A 127 35.31 6.93 3.45
C ASP A 127 33.99 7.72 3.53
N LYS A 128 34.01 8.95 4.06
CA LYS A 128 32.83 9.83 4.08
C LYS A 128 32.34 10.15 2.67
N LYS A 129 33.24 10.45 1.73
CA LYS A 129 32.87 10.67 0.32
C LYS A 129 32.33 9.40 -0.33
N GLU A 130 32.89 8.25 -0.01
CA GLU A 130 32.37 6.96 -0.49
C GLU A 130 30.98 6.66 0.06
N PHE A 131 30.74 6.88 1.36
CA PHE A 131 29.41 6.75 1.96
C PHE A 131 28.41 7.72 1.33
N GLN A 132 28.81 8.96 1.07
CA GLN A 132 27.96 9.94 0.41
C GLN A 132 27.54 9.45 -0.98
N MET A 133 28.51 8.98 -1.78
CA MET A 133 28.24 8.42 -3.10
C MET A 133 27.33 7.19 -3.05
N LEU A 134 27.55 6.28 -2.10
CA LEU A 134 26.72 5.08 -1.93
C LEU A 134 25.28 5.43 -1.54
N ILE A 135 25.10 6.36 -0.60
CA ILE A 135 23.77 6.83 -0.18
C ILE A 135 23.08 7.53 -1.34
N ALA A 136 23.78 8.41 -2.06
CA ALA A 136 23.23 9.13 -3.20
C ALA A 136 22.76 8.18 -4.32
N ARG A 137 23.58 7.16 -4.65
CA ARG A 137 23.21 6.11 -5.62
C ARG A 137 21.95 5.36 -5.22
N ARG A 138 21.88 4.93 -3.95
CA ARG A 138 20.70 4.21 -3.44
C ARG A 138 19.45 5.07 -3.44
N TYR A 139 19.59 6.33 -3.05
CA TYR A 139 18.46 7.26 -3.02
C TYR A 139 17.96 7.58 -4.43
N GLN A 140 18.86 7.79 -5.39
CA GLN A 140 18.52 7.98 -6.80
C GLN A 140 17.80 6.75 -7.36
N ALA A 141 18.33 5.54 -7.12
CA ALA A 141 17.69 4.29 -7.54
C ALA A 141 16.27 4.12 -6.95
N ALA A 142 16.11 4.38 -5.65
CA ALA A 142 14.82 4.29 -4.98
C ALA A 142 13.82 5.35 -5.51
N LYS A 143 14.31 6.56 -5.79
CA LYS A 143 13.52 7.64 -6.38
C LYS A 143 13.01 7.25 -7.77
N GLU A 144 13.87 6.75 -8.66
CA GLU A 144 13.50 6.33 -10.01
C GLU A 144 12.50 5.17 -10.01
N ALA A 145 12.69 4.21 -9.11
CA ALA A 145 11.74 3.12 -8.91
C ALA A 145 10.37 3.63 -8.45
N CYS A 146 10.34 4.53 -7.45
CA CYS A 146 9.11 5.15 -6.96
C CYS A 146 8.41 5.98 -8.05
N HIS A 147 9.17 6.78 -8.79
CA HIS A 147 8.65 7.58 -9.91
C HIS A 147 8.04 6.70 -11.00
N SER A 148 8.71 5.60 -11.35
CA SER A 148 8.20 4.63 -12.32
C SER A 148 6.89 3.99 -11.86
N GLN A 149 6.79 3.60 -10.58
CA GLN A 149 5.57 3.06 -10.00
C GLN A 149 4.43 4.09 -10.01
N LEU A 150 4.68 5.30 -9.52
CA LEU A 150 3.71 6.39 -9.54
C LEU A 150 3.20 6.67 -10.95
N TYR A 151 4.09 6.69 -11.94
CA TYR A 151 3.72 6.88 -13.33
C TYR A 151 2.80 5.76 -13.85
N THR A 152 3.09 4.49 -13.50
CA THR A 152 2.21 3.37 -13.88
C THR A 152 0.84 3.45 -13.22
N GLU A 153 0.76 3.82 -11.95
CA GLU A 153 -0.51 3.96 -11.23
C GLU A 153 -1.31 5.16 -11.74
N GLN A 154 -0.67 6.27 -12.07
CA GLN A 154 -1.31 7.41 -12.73
C GLN A 154 -1.93 7.01 -14.07
N ARG A 155 -1.24 6.21 -14.88
CA ARG A 155 -1.78 5.69 -16.15
C ARG A 155 -2.99 4.78 -15.92
N LYS A 156 -2.94 3.89 -14.93
CA LYS A 156 -4.09 3.02 -14.58
C LYS A 156 -5.29 3.86 -14.14
N LEU A 157 -5.08 4.84 -13.27
CA LEU A 157 -6.13 5.75 -12.81
C LEU A 157 -6.75 6.54 -13.98
N ALA A 158 -5.92 7.06 -14.89
CA ALA A 158 -6.39 7.75 -16.08
C ALA A 158 -7.26 6.86 -16.98
N ALA A 159 -6.87 5.58 -17.16
CA ALA A 159 -7.67 4.61 -17.92
C ALA A 159 -9.04 4.35 -17.27
N VAL A 160 -9.08 4.15 -15.95
CA VAL A 160 -10.34 3.96 -15.20
C VAL A 160 -11.23 5.20 -15.28
N MET A 161 -10.64 6.40 -15.19
CA MET A 161 -11.38 7.66 -15.33
C MET A 161 -11.99 7.82 -16.71
N GLU A 162 -11.29 7.43 -17.78
CA GLU A 162 -11.83 7.46 -19.14
C GLU A 162 -12.94 6.42 -19.34
N GLU A 163 -12.80 5.21 -18.79
CA GLU A 163 -13.87 4.20 -18.80
C GLU A 163 -15.13 4.72 -18.11
N LYS A 164 -14.99 5.36 -16.94
CA LYS A 164 -16.10 6.01 -16.23
C LYS A 164 -16.75 7.11 -17.06
N ARG A 165 -15.96 7.95 -17.74
CA ARG A 165 -16.48 8.98 -18.65
C ARG A 165 -17.29 8.38 -19.81
N GLN A 166 -16.81 7.29 -20.41
CA GLN A 166 -17.54 6.61 -21.47
C GLN A 166 -18.87 6.03 -20.97
N LEU A 167 -18.88 5.46 -19.76
CA LEU A 167 -20.09 4.92 -19.15
C LEU A 167 -21.11 6.03 -18.86
N ASN A 168 -20.66 7.16 -18.31
CA ASN A 168 -21.51 8.35 -18.11
C ASN A 168 -22.10 8.89 -19.42
N ARG A 169 -21.31 8.92 -20.51
CA ARG A 169 -21.83 9.30 -21.85
C ARG A 169 -22.94 8.34 -22.31
N LYS A 170 -22.77 7.03 -22.11
CA LYS A 170 -23.80 6.02 -22.44
C LYS A 170 -25.07 6.20 -21.61
N LEU A 171 -24.93 6.42 -20.31
CA LEU A 171 -26.06 6.69 -19.41
C LEU A 171 -26.84 7.94 -19.82
N LYS A 172 -26.13 9.05 -20.09
CA LYS A 172 -26.74 10.28 -20.58
C LYS A 172 -27.53 10.06 -21.87
N HIS A 173 -26.97 9.31 -22.83
CA HIS A 173 -27.66 8.97 -24.09
C HIS A 173 -28.93 8.14 -23.86
N MET A 174 -28.90 7.19 -22.91
CA MET A 174 -30.10 6.42 -22.56
C MET A 174 -31.17 7.31 -21.90
N LEU A 175 -30.76 8.23 -21.02
CA LEU A 175 -31.65 9.21 -20.39
C LEU A 175 -32.33 10.10 -21.46
N GLU A 176 -31.57 10.59 -22.44
CA GLU A 176 -32.10 11.36 -23.57
C GLU A 176 -33.10 10.54 -24.41
N LYS A 177 -32.83 9.26 -24.65
CA LYS A 177 -33.78 8.35 -25.35
C LYS A 177 -35.06 8.10 -24.56
N LEU A 178 -34.95 7.89 -23.24
CA LEU A 178 -36.12 7.67 -22.38
C LEU A 178 -36.99 8.93 -22.29
N THR A 179 -36.37 10.09 -22.11
CA THR A 179 -37.09 11.37 -22.02
C THR A 179 -37.74 11.75 -23.36
N THR A 180 -37.08 11.48 -24.51
CA THR A 180 -37.71 11.64 -25.83
C THR A 180 -38.86 10.67 -26.04
N PHE A 181 -38.72 9.40 -25.63
CA PHE A 181 -39.82 8.43 -25.66
C PHE A 181 -41.01 8.90 -24.81
N GLN A 182 -40.77 9.35 -23.57
CA GLN A 182 -41.80 9.92 -22.70
C GLN A 182 -42.51 11.11 -23.35
N ARG A 183 -41.77 12.05 -23.95
CA ARG A 183 -42.37 13.20 -24.66
C ARG A 183 -43.26 12.76 -25.81
N VAL A 184 -42.82 11.80 -26.64
CA VAL A 184 -43.58 11.30 -27.79
C VAL A 184 -44.85 10.58 -27.34
N GLN A 185 -44.76 9.72 -26.31
CA GLN A 185 -45.93 9.03 -25.78
C GLN A 185 -46.91 9.99 -25.10
N LYS A 186 -46.39 10.98 -24.36
CA LYS A 186 -47.21 12.01 -23.72
C LYS A 186 -47.93 12.88 -24.77
N ALA A 187 -47.30 13.23 -25.88
CA ALA A 187 -47.96 13.92 -27.00
C ALA A 187 -49.09 13.09 -27.64
N ARG A 188 -48.94 11.76 -27.66
CA ARG A 188 -49.99 10.83 -28.12
C ARG A 188 -51.10 10.63 -27.08
N LEU A 189 -50.77 10.70 -25.80
CA LEU A 189 -51.69 10.52 -24.67
C LEU A 189 -52.43 11.80 -24.28
N THR A 190 -51.87 12.99 -24.52
CA THR A 190 -52.51 14.29 -24.24
C THR A 190 -53.66 14.63 -25.18
N GLY A 191 -53.89 13.82 -26.23
CA GLY A 191 -55.18 13.78 -26.92
C GLY A 191 -56.32 13.16 -26.09
N LEU A 192 -56.01 12.51 -24.95
CA LEU A 192 -56.95 11.78 -24.08
C LEU A 192 -56.73 12.01 -22.57
N ALA A 193 -55.61 12.58 -22.12
CA ALA A 193 -55.30 12.81 -20.71
C ALA A 193 -54.63 14.17 -20.50
N HIS A 194 -55.34 15.12 -19.88
CA HIS A 194 -54.92 16.52 -19.77
C HIS A 194 -53.97 16.85 -18.61
N ASP A 195 -53.74 15.96 -17.63
CA ASP A 195 -53.17 16.37 -16.33
C ASP A 195 -51.88 15.65 -15.90
N LEU A 196 -51.06 15.17 -16.84
CA LEU A 196 -49.74 14.65 -16.46
C LEU A 196 -48.71 15.77 -16.49
N ASP A 197 -48.32 16.33 -15.35
CA ASP A 197 -47.14 17.16 -15.25
C ASP A 197 -45.86 16.31 -15.36
N THR A 198 -44.86 16.81 -16.08
CA THR A 198 -43.55 16.14 -16.21
C THR A 198 -42.45 17.00 -15.62
N PRO A 199 -41.42 16.40 -14.99
CA PRO A 199 -40.26 17.11 -14.47
C PRO A 199 -39.36 17.54 -15.64
N SER A 200 -39.77 18.60 -16.35
CA SER A 200 -39.02 19.18 -17.48
C SER A 200 -37.73 19.87 -17.01
N ASP A 201 -37.61 20.12 -15.70
CA ASP A 201 -36.53 20.89 -15.11
C ASP A 201 -35.25 20.07 -14.80
N LEU A 202 -35.29 18.74 -14.89
CA LEU A 202 -34.12 17.89 -14.59
C LEU A 202 -33.02 17.90 -15.67
N ILE A 203 -33.29 18.44 -16.87
CA ILE A 203 -32.35 18.40 -18.02
C ILE A 203 -31.69 19.76 -18.28
N ARG A 204 -32.13 20.85 -17.62
CA ARG A 204 -31.45 22.15 -17.70
C ARG A 204 -30.36 22.25 -16.64
N GLY A 205 -29.25 21.55 -16.86
CA GLY A 205 -28.08 21.62 -15.99
C GLY A 205 -26.82 21.10 -16.65
N ASP A 206 -26.02 22.04 -17.14
CA ASP A 206 -24.60 21.98 -17.49
C ASP A 206 -24.10 20.99 -18.55
N ASN A 207 -23.60 21.58 -19.64
CA ASN A 207 -22.84 20.95 -20.71
C ASN A 207 -21.41 20.55 -20.29
N ASP A 208 -21.15 20.35 -19.00
CA ASP A 208 -19.79 20.14 -18.49
C ASP A 208 -19.52 18.63 -18.28
N PRO A 209 -18.76 17.96 -19.16
CA PRO A 209 -18.51 16.52 -19.10
C PRO A 209 -17.67 16.08 -17.89
N ASP A 210 -17.12 17.03 -17.12
CA ASP A 210 -16.30 16.78 -15.92
C ASP A 210 -17.09 16.96 -14.61
N CYS A 211 -18.39 17.29 -14.64
CA CYS A 211 -19.17 17.47 -13.42
C CYS A 211 -19.50 16.12 -12.76
N SER A 212 -18.61 15.67 -11.87
CA SER A 212 -18.72 14.44 -11.08
C SER A 212 -19.89 14.40 -10.08
N LYS A 213 -20.79 15.38 -10.13
CA LYS A 213 -21.87 15.58 -9.15
C LYS A 213 -23.25 15.21 -9.69
N VAL A 214 -23.40 14.97 -11.00
CA VAL A 214 -24.68 14.60 -11.58
C VAL A 214 -24.82 13.08 -11.56
N ASP A 215 -25.70 12.58 -10.70
CA ASP A 215 -26.04 11.17 -10.59
C ASP A 215 -26.99 10.75 -11.72
N TYR A 216 -26.40 10.48 -12.89
CA TYR A 216 -27.17 10.03 -14.05
C TYR A 216 -27.85 8.67 -13.82
N SER A 217 -27.36 7.82 -12.90
CA SER A 217 -28.07 6.60 -12.50
C SER A 217 -29.35 6.91 -11.74
N GLY A 218 -29.28 7.77 -10.72
CA GLY A 218 -30.46 8.16 -9.95
C GLY A 218 -31.52 8.84 -10.81
N GLN A 219 -31.11 9.69 -11.76
CA GLN A 219 -32.04 10.30 -12.72
C GLN A 219 -32.69 9.28 -13.68
N LEU A 220 -31.96 8.24 -14.07
CA LEU A 220 -32.49 7.16 -14.91
C LEU A 220 -33.52 6.31 -14.13
N GLU A 221 -33.24 6.04 -12.86
CA GLU A 221 -34.15 5.32 -11.96
C GLU A 221 -35.44 6.12 -11.72
N GLU A 222 -35.35 7.40 -11.37
CA GLU A 222 -36.52 8.28 -11.19
C GLU A 222 -37.38 8.36 -12.47
N THR A 223 -36.74 8.48 -13.64
CA THR A 223 -37.48 8.56 -14.91
C THR A 223 -38.14 7.23 -15.29
N LEU A 224 -37.52 6.09 -14.95
CA LEU A 224 -38.12 4.76 -15.11
C LEU A 224 -39.31 4.56 -14.18
N GLU A 225 -39.19 4.93 -12.90
CA GLU A 225 -40.28 4.86 -11.92
C GLU A 225 -41.48 5.71 -12.35
N ALA A 226 -41.23 6.95 -12.80
CA ALA A 226 -42.29 7.82 -13.32
C ALA A 226 -43.01 7.20 -14.54
N MET A 227 -42.27 6.51 -15.41
CA MET A 227 -42.80 5.78 -16.57
C MET A 227 -43.67 4.59 -16.16
N LEU A 228 -43.23 3.82 -15.16
CA LEU A 228 -44.01 2.69 -14.63
C LEU A 228 -45.31 3.17 -13.98
N ALA A 229 -45.28 4.28 -13.25
CA ALA A 229 -46.46 4.89 -12.66
C ALA A 229 -47.47 5.34 -13.74
N THR A 230 -47.00 5.96 -14.82
CA THR A 230 -47.88 6.37 -15.93
C THR A 230 -48.50 5.18 -16.65
N VAL A 231 -47.72 4.13 -16.93
CA VAL A 231 -48.25 2.90 -17.56
C VAL A 231 -49.31 2.24 -16.67
N SER A 232 -49.08 2.20 -15.36
CA SER A 232 -50.03 1.62 -14.40
C SER A 232 -51.35 2.38 -14.38
N SER A 233 -51.31 3.73 -14.41
CA SER A 233 -52.50 4.58 -14.49
C SER A 233 -53.31 4.36 -15.78
N LEU A 234 -52.62 4.25 -16.93
CA LEU A 234 -53.28 4.02 -18.23
C LEU A 234 -53.93 2.64 -18.34
N LEU A 235 -53.31 1.60 -17.76
CA LEU A 235 -53.91 0.28 -17.68
C LEU A 235 -55.22 0.31 -16.87
N LEU A 236 -55.23 1.05 -15.76
CA LEU A 236 -56.39 1.20 -14.89
C LEU A 236 -57.53 1.98 -15.58
N GLN A 237 -57.20 3.06 -16.31
CA GLN A 237 -58.18 3.78 -17.13
C GLN A 237 -58.78 2.89 -18.23
N LYS A 238 -57.95 2.05 -18.88
CA LYS A 238 -58.43 1.10 -19.88
C LYS A 238 -59.42 0.09 -19.29
N GLU A 239 -59.11 -0.48 -18.13
CA GLU A 239 -60.01 -1.42 -17.45
C GLU A 239 -61.35 -0.75 -17.11
N ASN A 240 -61.32 0.47 -16.54
CA ASN A 240 -62.53 1.24 -16.24
C ASN A 240 -63.37 1.53 -17.49
N MET A 241 -62.75 1.96 -18.59
CA MET A 241 -63.45 2.20 -19.86
C MET A 241 -64.05 0.90 -20.43
N SER A 242 -63.39 -0.24 -20.22
CA SER A 242 -63.89 -1.55 -20.66
C SER A 242 -65.10 -2.02 -19.83
N ASP A 243 -65.13 -1.68 -18.54
CA ASP A 243 -66.21 -1.99 -17.62
C ASP A 243 -67.42 -1.07 -17.83
N GLU A 244 -67.18 0.23 -18.04
CA GLU A 244 -68.21 1.18 -18.45
C GLU A 244 -68.82 0.82 -19.79
N ARG A 245 -67.99 0.44 -20.79
CA ARG A 245 -68.48 -0.07 -22.08
C ARG A 245 -69.37 -1.30 -21.89
N ARG A 246 -68.96 -2.27 -21.07
CA ARG A 246 -69.77 -3.46 -20.75
C ARG A 246 -71.11 -3.07 -20.12
N ARG A 247 -71.12 -2.09 -19.20
CA ARG A 247 -72.36 -1.54 -18.63
C ARG A 247 -73.24 -0.84 -19.67
N CYS A 248 -72.67 -0.03 -20.55
CA CYS A 248 -73.42 0.68 -21.58
C CYS A 248 -74.05 -0.28 -22.61
N ILE A 249 -73.33 -1.32 -23.02
CA ILE A 249 -73.87 -2.36 -23.92
C ILE A 249 -75.04 -3.09 -23.25
N GLN A 250 -74.94 -3.40 -21.96
CA GLN A 250 -76.03 -4.02 -21.19
C GLN A 250 -77.24 -3.10 -21.00
N LEU A 251 -77.03 -1.78 -20.85
CA LEU A 251 -78.11 -0.80 -20.63
C LEU A 251 -78.84 -0.40 -21.92
N LEU A 252 -78.16 -0.43 -23.07
CA LEU A 252 -78.69 0.08 -24.35
C LEU A 252 -79.27 -1.02 -25.25
N ASP A 253 -79.25 -2.28 -24.82
CA ASP A 253 -79.82 -3.44 -25.53
C ASP A 253 -79.39 -3.51 -27.02
N VAL A 254 -78.11 -3.21 -27.26
CA VAL A 254 -77.56 -3.06 -28.61
C VAL A 254 -77.55 -4.42 -29.32
N PRO A 255 -78.07 -4.53 -30.56
CA PRO A 255 -78.13 -5.79 -31.28
C PRO A 255 -76.73 -6.42 -31.49
N PRO A 256 -76.59 -7.74 -31.31
CA PRO A 256 -75.29 -8.43 -31.26
C PRO A 256 -74.47 -8.32 -32.56
N ALA A 257 -75.11 -8.00 -33.69
CA ALA A 257 -74.43 -7.82 -34.98
C ALA A 257 -73.53 -6.58 -35.06
N VAL A 258 -73.86 -5.49 -34.33
CA VAL A 258 -73.04 -4.26 -34.28
C VAL A 258 -72.01 -4.34 -33.15
N ALA A 259 -72.37 -4.99 -32.03
CA ALA A 259 -71.44 -5.33 -30.96
C ALA A 259 -70.31 -6.24 -31.48
N GLY A 260 -70.63 -7.26 -32.28
CA GLY A 260 -69.65 -8.18 -32.87
C GLY A 260 -68.62 -7.51 -33.79
N HIS A 261 -68.98 -6.44 -34.52
CA HIS A 261 -68.01 -5.72 -35.36
C HIS A 261 -67.04 -4.85 -34.56
N MET A 262 -67.51 -4.24 -33.47
CA MET A 262 -66.60 -3.58 -32.52
C MET A 262 -65.78 -4.60 -31.72
N ASP A 263 -66.35 -5.75 -31.39
CA ASP A 263 -65.66 -6.81 -30.65
C ASP A 263 -64.54 -7.44 -31.49
N VAL A 264 -64.71 -7.61 -32.81
CA VAL A 264 -63.61 -8.04 -33.70
C VAL A 264 -62.47 -7.02 -33.76
N VAL A 265 -62.77 -5.71 -33.84
CA VAL A 265 -61.72 -4.67 -33.86
C VAL A 265 -61.03 -4.54 -32.50
N LEU A 266 -61.76 -4.73 -31.40
CA LEU A 266 -61.20 -4.76 -30.05
C LEU A 266 -60.45 -6.05 -29.76
N GLU A 267 -60.89 -7.20 -30.24
CA GLU A 267 -60.17 -8.49 -30.14
C GLU A 267 -58.87 -8.41 -30.92
N ASP A 268 -58.86 -7.88 -32.14
CA ASP A 268 -57.64 -7.75 -32.95
C ASP A 268 -56.65 -6.73 -32.34
N ALA A 269 -57.15 -5.64 -31.74
CA ALA A 269 -56.33 -4.72 -30.96
C ALA A 269 -55.86 -5.32 -29.62
N LEU A 270 -56.67 -6.16 -28.98
CA LEU A 270 -56.35 -6.88 -27.74
C LEU A 270 -55.33 -7.99 -27.98
N GLU A 271 -55.39 -8.70 -29.10
CA GLU A 271 -54.41 -9.72 -29.49
C GLU A 271 -53.06 -9.08 -29.77
N ARG A 272 -53.01 -7.94 -30.48
CA ARG A 272 -51.77 -7.18 -30.66
C ARG A 272 -51.23 -6.63 -29.34
N ALA A 273 -52.10 -6.06 -28.51
CA ALA A 273 -51.70 -5.56 -27.20
C ALA A 273 -51.25 -6.67 -26.25
N THR A 274 -51.89 -7.84 -26.26
CA THR A 274 -51.45 -9.01 -25.47
C THR A 274 -50.17 -9.59 -26.01
N HIS A 275 -49.95 -9.61 -27.33
CA HIS A 275 -48.67 -9.99 -27.91
C HIS A 275 -47.54 -9.05 -27.46
N ASP A 276 -47.77 -7.74 -27.47
CA ASP A 276 -46.81 -6.73 -27.00
C ASP A 276 -46.60 -6.80 -25.48
N ILE A 277 -47.65 -7.08 -24.69
CA ILE A 277 -47.54 -7.32 -23.24
C ILE A 277 -46.75 -8.59 -22.97
N VAL A 278 -46.98 -9.69 -23.69
CA VAL A 278 -46.24 -10.94 -23.53
C VAL A 278 -44.77 -10.75 -23.91
N LYS A 279 -44.49 -9.98 -24.97
CA LYS A 279 -43.14 -9.61 -25.38
C LYS A 279 -42.46 -8.74 -24.32
N SER A 280 -43.12 -7.68 -23.85
CA SER A 280 -42.63 -6.82 -22.77
C SER A 280 -42.43 -7.59 -21.46
N LYS A 281 -43.29 -8.55 -21.13
CA LYS A 281 -43.17 -9.39 -19.93
C LYS A 281 -42.02 -10.40 -20.06
N ARG A 282 -41.68 -10.84 -21.28
CA ARG A 282 -40.45 -11.62 -21.53
C ARG A 282 -39.22 -10.74 -21.37
N ASP A 283 -39.24 -9.52 -21.90
CA ASP A 283 -38.13 -8.57 -21.79
C ASP A 283 -37.91 -8.12 -20.33
N ALA A 284 -38.98 -7.88 -19.58
CA ALA A 284 -38.93 -7.58 -18.14
C ALA A 284 -38.37 -8.76 -17.33
N LYS A 285 -38.80 -10.00 -17.62
CA LYS A 285 -38.18 -11.19 -16.99
C LYS A 285 -36.71 -11.36 -17.34
N LEU A 286 -36.30 -10.96 -18.54
CA LEU A 286 -34.89 -10.96 -18.96
C LEU A 286 -34.11 -9.88 -18.19
N SER A 287 -34.70 -8.70 -18.03
CA SER A 287 -34.15 -7.60 -17.23
C SER A 287 -34.03 -7.99 -15.75
N ASP A 288 -35.05 -8.59 -15.14
CA ASP A 288 -35.01 -9.07 -13.75
C ASP A 288 -33.93 -10.13 -13.55
N ARG A 289 -33.75 -11.04 -14.52
CA ARG A 289 -32.65 -12.02 -14.48
C ARG A 289 -31.28 -11.36 -14.56
N LEU A 290 -31.13 -10.31 -15.37
CA LEU A 290 -29.89 -9.55 -15.46
C LEU A 290 -29.64 -8.73 -14.18
N ALA A 291 -30.68 -8.14 -13.59
CA ALA A 291 -30.59 -7.44 -12.31
C ALA A 291 -30.21 -8.40 -11.18
N GLN A 292 -30.82 -9.58 -11.10
CA GLN A 292 -30.44 -10.63 -10.13
C GLN A 292 -29.00 -11.14 -10.37
N ALA A 293 -28.57 -11.26 -11.63
CA ALA A 293 -27.18 -11.60 -11.97
C ALA A 293 -26.19 -10.49 -11.56
N LEU A 294 -26.57 -9.23 -11.71
CA LEU A 294 -25.76 -8.09 -11.26
C LEU A 294 -25.71 -8.00 -9.74
N GLU A 295 -26.83 -8.17 -9.04
CA GLU A 295 -26.87 -8.19 -7.57
C GLU A 295 -26.02 -9.32 -7.00
N SER A 296 -26.15 -10.54 -7.55
CA SER A 296 -25.33 -11.68 -7.11
C SER A 296 -23.83 -11.44 -7.36
N ARG A 297 -23.48 -10.81 -8.49
CA ARG A 297 -22.09 -10.44 -8.79
C ARG A 297 -21.57 -9.32 -7.88
N MET A 298 -22.40 -8.34 -7.54
CA MET A 298 -22.05 -7.30 -6.56
C MET A 298 -21.85 -7.87 -5.16
N ARG A 299 -22.71 -8.80 -4.72
CA ARG A 299 -22.56 -9.53 -3.45
C ARG A 299 -21.28 -10.36 -3.42
N GLN A 300 -20.92 -11.03 -4.53
CA GLN A 300 -19.64 -11.73 -4.64
C GLN A 300 -18.46 -10.77 -4.54
N LEU A 301 -18.49 -9.65 -5.27
CA LEU A 301 -17.41 -8.65 -5.22
C LEU A 301 -17.23 -8.04 -3.83
N THR A 302 -18.32 -7.82 -3.09
CA THR A 302 -18.24 -7.34 -1.69
C THR A 302 -17.61 -8.39 -0.78
N VAL A 303 -18.03 -9.66 -0.88
CA VAL A 303 -17.41 -10.76 -0.13
C VAL A 303 -15.92 -10.92 -0.46
N ASP A 304 -15.55 -10.81 -1.72
CA ASP A 304 -14.15 -10.91 -2.15
C ASP A 304 -13.32 -9.71 -1.68
N ALA A 305 -13.90 -8.50 -1.67
CA ALA A 305 -13.26 -7.32 -1.12
C ALA A 305 -13.05 -7.44 0.40
N ASP A 306 -14.06 -7.92 1.14
CA ASP A 306 -13.97 -8.13 2.59
C ASP A 306 -12.92 -9.20 2.93
N ARG A 307 -12.83 -10.27 2.15
CA ARG A 307 -11.78 -11.29 2.30
C ARG A 307 -10.38 -10.72 2.07
N ARG A 308 -10.21 -9.86 1.06
CA ARG A 308 -8.93 -9.18 0.80
C ARG A 308 -8.56 -8.22 1.93
N LEU A 309 -9.52 -7.46 2.44
CA LEU A 309 -9.31 -6.57 3.59
C LEU A 309 -8.90 -7.36 4.84
N MET A 310 -9.59 -8.46 5.14
CA MET A 310 -9.22 -9.36 6.24
C MET A 310 -7.80 -9.94 6.07
N GLY A 311 -7.41 -10.32 4.85
CA GLY A 311 -6.05 -10.77 4.54
C GLY A 311 -5.01 -9.68 4.80
N MET A 312 -5.26 -8.46 4.30
CA MET A 312 -4.39 -7.31 4.53
C MET A 312 -4.29 -6.91 6.01
N GLU A 313 -5.38 -6.99 6.76
CA GLU A 313 -5.37 -6.71 8.21
C GLU A 313 -4.52 -7.75 8.97
N GLN A 314 -4.60 -9.03 8.60
CA GLN A 314 -3.76 -10.08 9.18
C GLN A 314 -2.28 -9.86 8.86
N GLU A 315 -1.94 -9.52 7.62
CA GLU A 315 -0.56 -9.17 7.23
C GLU A 315 -0.06 -7.93 7.99
N THR A 316 -0.91 -6.93 8.16
CA THR A 316 -0.60 -5.73 8.94
C THR A 316 -0.35 -6.07 10.42
N GLN A 317 -1.10 -7.01 10.98
CA GLN A 317 -0.87 -7.48 12.35
C GLN A 317 0.43 -8.29 12.48
N ARG A 318 0.74 -9.14 11.51
CA ARG A 318 2.00 -9.91 11.47
C ARG A 318 3.21 -8.98 11.41
N THR A 319 3.23 -8.05 10.47
CA THR A 319 4.30 -7.05 10.32
C THR A 319 4.44 -6.18 11.56
N LYS A 320 3.34 -5.75 12.20
CA LYS A 320 3.38 -5.05 13.50
C LYS A 320 4.02 -5.89 14.61
N SER A 321 3.75 -7.20 14.64
CA SER A 321 4.35 -8.10 15.63
C SER A 321 5.85 -8.33 15.39
N GLU A 322 6.26 -8.41 14.13
CA GLU A 322 7.67 -8.53 13.72
C GLU A 322 8.44 -7.26 14.03
N LEU A 323 7.86 -6.09 13.77
CA LEU A 323 8.43 -4.80 14.11
C LEU A 323 8.68 -4.69 15.62
N ARG A 324 7.71 -5.08 16.46
CA ARG A 324 7.89 -5.10 17.92
C ARG A 324 9.04 -6.02 18.34
N ARG A 325 9.15 -7.21 17.75
CA ARG A 325 10.27 -8.13 18.03
C ARG A 325 11.61 -7.53 17.59
N ALA A 326 11.65 -6.83 16.46
CA ALA A 326 12.85 -6.15 15.98
C ALA A 326 13.25 -4.98 16.90
N GLU A 327 12.30 -4.17 17.35
CA GLU A 327 12.52 -3.09 18.33
C GLU A 327 13.05 -3.63 19.66
N GLU A 328 12.50 -4.74 20.16
CA GLU A 328 12.99 -5.40 21.37
C GLU A 328 14.42 -5.92 21.21
N LYS A 329 14.75 -6.51 20.04
CA LYS A 329 16.12 -6.93 19.73
C LYS A 329 17.06 -5.73 19.64
N ALA A 330 16.65 -4.64 19.01
CA ALA A 330 17.44 -3.42 18.92
C ALA A 330 17.76 -2.86 20.31
N ARG A 331 16.76 -2.77 21.21
CA ARG A 331 16.97 -2.33 22.60
C ARG A 331 17.94 -3.23 23.37
N LYS A 332 17.91 -4.54 23.15
CA LYS A 332 18.87 -5.49 23.76
C LYS A 332 20.29 -5.23 23.25
N LEU A 333 20.46 -5.08 21.94
CA LEU A 333 21.75 -4.77 21.34
C LEU A 333 22.30 -3.41 21.78
N GLU A 334 21.44 -2.39 21.93
CA GLU A 334 21.82 -1.09 22.49
C GLU A 334 22.32 -1.23 23.93
N ALA A 335 21.64 -2.01 24.77
CA ALA A 335 22.08 -2.28 26.14
C ALA A 335 23.42 -3.03 26.17
N GLU A 336 23.59 -4.05 25.32
CA GLU A 336 24.86 -4.77 25.18
C GLU A 336 25.99 -3.85 24.71
N LEU A 337 25.71 -2.95 23.77
CA LEU A 337 26.68 -1.97 23.26
C LEU A 337 27.12 -1.01 24.36
N VAL A 338 26.21 -0.54 25.22
CA VAL A 338 26.57 0.28 26.39
C VAL A 338 27.46 -0.51 27.36
N THR A 339 27.14 -1.77 27.65
CA THR A 339 27.97 -2.59 28.56
C THR A 339 29.36 -2.88 27.99
N THR A 340 29.47 -3.10 26.67
CA THR A 340 30.77 -3.33 26.01
C THR A 340 31.60 -2.05 25.95
N GLN A 341 30.98 -0.88 25.76
CA GLN A 341 31.67 0.40 25.87
C GLN A 341 32.19 0.67 27.28
N GLN A 342 31.42 0.33 28.32
CA GLN A 342 31.88 0.45 29.70
C GLN A 342 33.10 -0.44 29.98
N ARG A 343 33.05 -1.72 29.57
CA ARG A 343 34.20 -2.64 29.69
C ARG A 343 35.42 -2.16 28.91
N ALA A 344 35.22 -1.61 27.71
CA ALA A 344 36.32 -1.03 26.93
C ALA A 344 36.99 0.13 27.69
N GLY A 345 36.20 1.02 28.30
CA GLY A 345 36.70 2.08 29.16
C GLY A 345 37.51 1.56 30.35
N GLU A 346 37.00 0.55 31.05
CA GLU A 346 37.72 -0.11 32.15
C GLU A 346 39.06 -0.69 31.69
N THR A 347 39.10 -1.36 30.53
CA THR A 347 40.35 -1.91 29.98
C THR A 347 41.34 -0.82 29.52
N GLU A 348 40.86 0.32 29.02
CA GLU A 348 41.72 1.45 28.67
C GLU A 348 42.34 2.09 29.93
N ASP A 349 41.55 2.23 31.00
CA ASP A 349 42.05 2.71 32.30
C ASP A 349 43.10 1.77 32.89
N GLU A 350 42.88 0.46 32.81
CA GLU A 350 43.86 -0.54 33.25
C GLU A 350 45.15 -0.50 32.41
N LEU A 351 45.03 -0.42 31.08
CA LEU A 351 46.17 -0.26 30.17
C LEU A 351 46.97 1.00 30.50
N GLN A 352 46.29 2.10 30.81
CA GLN A 352 46.94 3.35 31.18
C GLN A 352 47.69 3.22 32.51
N ARG A 353 47.11 2.54 33.51
CA ARG A 353 47.82 2.21 34.78
C ARG A 353 49.06 1.36 34.52
N TRP A 354 48.96 0.35 33.63
CA TRP A 354 50.10 -0.48 33.25
C TRP A 354 51.20 0.30 32.52
N ARG A 355 50.84 1.21 31.60
CA ARG A 355 51.81 2.11 30.95
C ARG A 355 52.57 2.94 31.97
N VAL A 356 51.87 3.56 32.91
CA VAL A 356 52.49 4.35 33.98
C VAL A 356 53.44 3.49 34.83
N ARG A 357 53.05 2.26 35.17
CA ARG A 357 53.91 1.30 35.90
C ARG A 357 55.15 0.91 35.09
N CYS A 358 54.99 0.59 33.81
CA CYS A 358 56.09 0.23 32.92
C CYS A 358 57.07 1.41 32.74
N ASP A 359 56.56 2.62 32.53
CA ASP A 359 57.38 3.85 32.43
C ASP A 359 58.16 4.09 33.73
N LEU A 360 57.53 3.87 34.89
CA LEU A 360 58.19 4.00 36.19
C LEU A 360 59.31 2.96 36.37
N LEU A 361 59.05 1.70 36.00
CA LEU A 361 60.03 0.61 36.03
C LEU A 361 61.18 0.83 35.05
N GLU A 362 60.90 1.40 33.88
CA GLU A 362 61.92 1.70 32.91
C GLU A 362 62.80 2.88 33.37
N LYS A 363 62.18 3.91 33.98
CA LYS A 363 62.91 5.02 34.61
C LYS A 363 63.80 4.53 35.76
N SER A 364 63.31 3.66 36.64
CA SER A 364 64.14 3.09 37.72
C SER A 364 65.26 2.19 37.19
N ARG A 365 64.99 1.38 36.15
CA ARG A 365 66.02 0.59 35.45
C ARG A 365 67.11 1.50 34.87
N ARG A 366 66.74 2.57 34.16
CA ARG A 366 67.67 3.52 33.54
C ARG A 366 68.51 4.29 34.56
N LEU A 367 67.93 4.57 35.74
CA LEU A 367 68.61 5.28 36.83
C LEU A 367 69.48 4.36 37.71
N GLY A 368 69.45 3.03 37.50
CA GLY A 368 70.35 2.09 38.17
C GLY A 368 70.06 1.83 39.66
N TYR A 369 68.88 2.21 40.15
CA TYR A 369 68.54 2.04 41.57
C TYR A 369 67.71 0.77 41.79
N TYR A 370 68.34 -0.28 42.33
CA TYR A 370 67.62 -1.31 43.09
C TYR A 370 67.42 -0.79 44.53
N HIS A 371 66.44 0.10 44.72
CA HIS A 371 66.16 0.68 46.04
C HIS A 371 65.01 -0.07 46.74
N PRO A 372 65.23 -0.72 47.91
CA PRO A 372 64.23 -1.58 48.56
C PRO A 372 62.89 -0.90 48.88
N GLY A 373 62.89 0.42 49.12
CA GLY A 373 61.68 1.19 49.42
C GLY A 373 60.70 1.42 48.26
N TRP A 374 60.99 0.93 47.05
CA TRP A 374 60.05 1.00 45.92
C TRP A 374 59.11 -0.20 45.85
N TYR A 375 59.45 -1.29 46.53
CA TYR A 375 58.63 -2.50 46.59
C TYR A 375 57.28 -2.23 47.27
N ASP A 376 57.28 -1.40 48.32
CA ASP A 376 56.08 -1.01 49.08
C ASP A 376 55.13 -0.06 48.32
N LYS A 377 55.61 0.60 47.25
CA LYS A 377 54.77 1.45 46.38
C LYS A 377 54.29 0.74 45.11
N LEU A 378 54.99 -0.31 44.69
CA LEU A 378 54.63 -1.12 43.51
C LEU A 378 53.63 -2.21 43.84
N TYR A 379 53.70 -2.76 45.05
CA TYR A 379 52.74 -3.71 45.60
C TYR A 379 52.08 -3.03 46.78
N ASP A 380 50.88 -2.49 46.56
CA ASP A 380 50.04 -1.92 47.61
C ASP A 380 49.56 -3.05 48.55
N VAL A 381 50.49 -3.57 49.37
CA VAL A 381 50.26 -4.57 50.43
C VAL A 381 50.29 -3.84 51.77
N THR A 382 49.65 -2.69 51.86
CA THR A 382 49.25 -2.11 53.14
C THR A 382 47.78 -2.41 53.37
N GLY A 383 47.52 -3.67 53.73
CA GLY A 383 46.22 -4.13 54.19
C GLY A 383 46.28 -5.28 55.19
N ILE A 384 47.46 -5.86 55.46
CA ILE A 384 47.61 -6.94 56.45
C ILE A 384 48.81 -6.64 57.34
N PRO A 385 48.62 -6.24 58.61
CA PRO A 385 49.72 -6.07 59.53
C PRO A 385 50.34 -7.44 59.85
N TYR A 386 51.62 -7.57 59.55
CA TYR A 386 52.46 -8.70 59.96
C TYR A 386 52.77 -8.57 61.45
N ASP A 387 51.92 -9.17 62.29
CA ASP A 387 52.16 -9.24 63.73
C ASP A 387 53.03 -10.46 64.05
N ARG A 388 54.34 -10.22 64.16
CA ARG A 388 55.30 -11.18 64.71
C ARG A 388 55.16 -11.19 66.23
N LYS A 389 54.34 -12.11 66.75
CA LYS A 389 54.59 -12.95 67.95
C LYS A 389 53.27 -13.57 68.46
N LYS A 390 53.07 -14.86 68.19
CA LYS A 390 52.94 -15.93 69.19
C LYS A 390 52.73 -17.27 68.50
N ALA A 391 53.43 -18.27 69.00
CA ALA A 391 53.28 -19.67 68.66
C ALA A 391 51.86 -20.15 69.02
N ASP A 392 51.18 -20.82 68.10
CA ASP A 392 50.87 -22.25 68.21
C ASP A 392 50.20 -22.75 66.92
N SER A 393 50.51 -24.00 66.60
CA SER A 393 50.21 -24.79 65.40
C SER A 393 48.73 -25.24 65.31
N PRO A 394 48.30 -26.05 64.32
CA PRO A 394 48.16 -25.81 62.88
C PRO A 394 46.71 -26.06 62.40
N ARG A 395 46.36 -25.64 61.17
CA ARG A 395 45.41 -26.40 60.33
C ARG A 395 45.46 -25.97 58.86
N TYR A 396 46.04 -26.87 58.07
CA TYR A 396 45.82 -27.05 56.65
C TYR A 396 44.31 -27.16 56.36
N VAL A 397 43.76 -26.35 55.45
CA VAL A 397 42.54 -26.72 54.69
C VAL A 397 42.71 -26.29 53.23
N SER A 398 42.45 -27.29 52.38
CA SER A 398 42.65 -27.42 50.94
C SER A 398 41.94 -26.38 50.08
N LEU A 399 42.57 -26.06 48.93
CA LEU A 399 41.87 -25.66 47.72
C LEU A 399 40.93 -26.80 47.32
N HIS A 400 39.64 -26.61 47.52
CA HIS A 400 38.54 -27.13 46.70
C HIS A 400 37.27 -26.73 47.44
N ASP A 401 36.65 -25.64 47.02
CA ASP A 401 35.19 -25.57 46.88
C ASP A 401 34.75 -24.23 46.30
N PHE A 402 33.66 -24.30 45.52
CA PHE A 402 32.86 -23.23 44.92
C PHE A 402 33.10 -22.89 43.45
N ALA A 403 32.85 -23.91 42.61
CA ALA A 403 31.95 -23.72 41.47
C ALA A 403 30.49 -23.75 41.94
N ARG A 404 29.74 -22.65 41.76
CA ARG A 404 28.29 -22.64 41.42
C ARG A 404 27.79 -21.23 41.07
N PRO A 405 26.78 -21.10 40.18
CA PRO A 405 26.34 -19.84 39.58
C PRO A 405 25.32 -19.09 40.47
N PRO A 406 25.17 -17.76 40.34
CA PRO A 406 24.18 -17.04 41.11
C PRO A 406 22.77 -17.22 40.53
N ALA A 407 21.85 -17.56 41.42
CA ALA A 407 20.43 -17.73 41.19
C ALA A 407 19.68 -16.41 41.00
N GLU A 408 18.56 -16.53 40.29
CA GLU A 408 17.50 -15.57 40.00
C GLU A 408 17.13 -14.65 41.18
N ARG A 409 17.07 -13.35 40.92
CA ARG A 409 16.33 -12.39 41.76
C ARG A 409 15.09 -11.90 41.01
N LYS A 410 13.93 -12.32 41.50
CA LYS A 410 12.59 -11.88 41.11
C LYS A 410 12.42 -10.39 41.43
N ALA A 411 12.03 -9.60 40.43
CA ALA A 411 11.57 -8.22 40.61
C ALA A 411 10.08 -8.22 40.94
N THR A 412 9.73 -7.75 42.15
CA THR A 412 8.35 -7.45 42.55
C THR A 412 7.94 -6.10 42.00
N TRP A 413 6.80 -6.06 41.30
CA TRP A 413 6.17 -4.85 40.80
C TRP A 413 5.27 -4.27 41.90
N ALA A 414 5.54 -3.03 42.30
CA ALA A 414 4.62 -2.24 43.12
C ALA A 414 3.84 -1.29 42.21
N THR A 415 2.56 -1.62 42.01
CA THR A 415 1.52 -0.73 41.48
C THR A 415 1.14 0.33 42.52
N THR A 416 1.15 1.61 42.12
CA THR A 416 0.33 2.64 42.79
C THR A 416 -0.30 3.57 41.77
N ARG A 417 -1.62 3.72 41.92
CA ARG A 417 -2.59 4.37 41.04
C ARG A 417 -3.21 5.54 41.80
N GLY A 418 -3.34 6.70 41.15
CA GLY A 418 -4.21 7.84 41.54
C GLY A 418 -3.63 8.75 42.64
N SER A 419 -3.92 10.06 42.72
CA SER A 419 -4.93 10.88 42.06
C SER A 419 -4.73 12.37 42.42
N ARG A 420 -5.25 13.26 41.56
CA ARG A 420 -5.82 14.62 41.81
C ARG A 420 -4.96 15.75 42.41
N GLY A 421 -4.93 16.86 41.68
CA GLY A 421 -4.73 18.21 42.22
C GLY A 421 -4.91 19.29 41.14
N ALA A 422 -6.04 19.99 41.17
CA ALA A 422 -6.44 21.05 40.22
C ALA A 422 -6.10 22.46 40.74
N ARG A 423 -5.90 23.41 39.81
CA ARG A 423 -6.11 24.90 39.86
C ARG A 423 -5.33 25.49 38.66
N GLY A 424 -5.80 26.41 37.81
CA GLY A 424 -7.02 27.20 37.71
C GLY A 424 -6.85 28.21 36.55
N GLY A 425 -7.95 28.84 36.11
CA GLY A 425 -7.99 29.94 35.11
C GLY A 425 -9.03 29.68 34.02
N GLN A 426 -10.33 30.01 34.21
CA GLN A 426 -10.98 31.28 33.82
C GLN A 426 -10.64 31.75 32.38
N LYS A 427 -11.53 32.27 31.52
CA LYS A 427 -12.97 32.53 31.46
C LYS A 427 -13.18 33.04 30.03
N LYS A 428 -14.23 32.61 29.31
CA LYS A 428 -15.27 33.48 28.68
C LYS A 428 -16.12 32.71 27.67
N GLN A 429 -17.40 33.00 27.78
CA GLN A 429 -18.53 32.41 27.07
C GLN A 429 -18.74 33.06 25.68
N ARG A 430 -19.24 32.23 24.76
CA ARG A 430 -20.24 32.41 23.67
C ARG A 430 -20.97 33.78 23.59
N PRO A 431 -21.44 34.23 22.39
CA PRO A 431 -22.54 33.53 21.71
C PRO A 431 -22.58 33.54 20.17
N SER A 432 -23.51 32.70 19.69
CA SER A 432 -24.09 32.59 18.36
C SER A 432 -24.87 33.85 17.93
N THR A 433 -24.88 34.12 16.63
CA THR A 433 -26.02 34.74 15.92
C THR A 433 -26.14 34.15 14.51
N ALA A 434 -27.37 33.80 14.17
CA ALA A 434 -27.87 33.62 12.81
C ALA A 434 -28.36 34.98 12.25
N ASP A 435 -28.93 34.93 11.03
CA ASP A 435 -29.55 36.00 10.22
C ASP A 435 -28.60 36.86 9.37
N SER A 436 -28.92 37.31 8.16
CA SER A 436 -29.99 37.10 7.17
C SER A 436 -29.75 38.10 6.02
N ARG A 437 -30.26 37.79 4.82
CA ARG A 437 -30.58 38.69 3.67
C ARG A 437 -29.51 39.11 2.63
N ARG A 438 -29.71 38.55 1.43
CA ARG A 438 -30.34 39.16 0.22
C ARG A 438 -29.64 40.35 -0.48
N SER A 439 -29.35 40.09 -1.76
CA SER A 439 -29.57 40.96 -2.95
C SER A 439 -28.56 42.08 -3.28
N THR A 440 -27.90 42.00 -4.43
CA THR A 440 -28.27 42.75 -5.65
C THR A 440 -27.40 42.34 -6.85
N ALA A 441 -27.94 42.62 -8.04
CA ALA A 441 -27.55 42.11 -9.34
C ALA A 441 -26.44 42.92 -10.05
N SER A 442 -26.00 42.33 -11.18
CA SER A 442 -25.56 43.00 -12.41
C SER A 442 -24.20 43.70 -12.41
N THR A 443 -23.22 43.15 -13.13
CA THR A 443 -22.74 43.81 -14.38
C THR A 443 -22.09 42.80 -15.32
N THR A 444 -22.60 42.79 -16.55
CA THR A 444 -22.03 42.23 -17.78
C THR A 444 -20.66 42.82 -18.12
N ALA A 445 -19.70 41.99 -18.53
CA ALA A 445 -18.70 42.39 -19.53
C ALA A 445 -18.10 41.15 -20.23
N ALA A 446 -18.37 41.07 -21.53
CA ALA A 446 -17.89 40.05 -22.42
C ALA A 446 -16.40 40.19 -22.71
N THR A 447 -15.68 39.08 -22.84
CA THR A 447 -14.54 39.00 -23.77
C THR A 447 -14.40 37.58 -24.30
N ARG A 448 -15.06 37.34 -25.44
CA ARG A 448 -14.76 36.22 -26.34
C ARG A 448 -13.35 36.41 -26.89
N ARG A 449 -12.46 35.43 -26.71
CA ARG A 449 -11.33 35.20 -27.61
C ARG A 449 -11.45 33.80 -28.19
N SER A 450 -11.90 33.76 -29.43
CA SER A 450 -11.82 32.62 -30.33
C SER A 450 -10.37 32.39 -30.72
N PHE A 451 -9.83 31.19 -30.46
CA PHE A 451 -8.65 30.69 -31.16
C PHE A 451 -9.12 29.78 -32.30
N THR A 452 -8.91 30.25 -33.52
CA THR A 452 -9.11 29.50 -34.76
C THR A 452 -7.97 28.51 -34.96
N TYR A 453 -8.34 27.28 -35.28
CA TYR A 453 -7.49 26.18 -35.72
C TYR A 453 -7.02 26.47 -37.16
N ASN A 454 -5.71 26.51 -37.40
CA ASN A 454 -5.16 26.48 -38.76
C ASN A 454 -4.51 25.11 -38.98
N SER A 455 -5.23 24.25 -39.70
CA SER A 455 -4.70 23.08 -40.37
C SER A 455 -3.86 23.53 -41.57
N SER A 456 -2.58 23.16 -41.60
CA SER A 456 -1.83 23.09 -42.85
C SER A 456 -1.21 21.71 -42.97
N SER A 457 -1.87 20.91 -43.81
CA SER A 457 -1.31 19.79 -44.54
C SER A 457 -0.14 20.26 -45.40
N ASN A 458 0.99 19.57 -45.34
CA ASN A 458 1.96 19.60 -46.42
C ASN A 458 2.48 18.18 -46.68
N CYS A 459 2.12 17.66 -47.86
CA CYS A 459 2.71 16.51 -48.51
C CYS A 459 3.84 16.97 -49.44
N GLY A 460 4.82 16.10 -49.67
CA GLY A 460 5.90 16.21 -50.66
C GLY A 460 7.27 16.14 -49.98
N VAL A 461 8.14 15.16 -50.22
CA VAL A 461 8.30 14.16 -51.30
C VAL A 461 8.73 12.85 -50.67
#